data_AF-A0A433QQJ6-F1
#
_entry.id   AF-A0A433QQJ6-F1
#
_cell.length_a   1.000
_cell.length_b   1.000
_cell.length_c   1.000
_cell.angle_alpha   90.00
_cell.angle_beta   90.00
_cell.angle_gamma   90.00
#
_symmetry.space_group_name_H-M   'P 1'
#
loop_
_entity.id
_entity.type
_entity.pdbx_description
1 polymer ?
#
loop_
_entity_poly.entity_id
_entity_poly.type
_entity_poly.pdbx_seq_one_letter_code
_entity_poly.pdbx_strand_id
1 'polypeptide(L)'
;MLQKLFTPGVGSYHYVSGVDASSSASLAAYLNMLTYSLDEPHAWFSKPAAWRIRSGIYCCFNAFSRVDVRVEVKIPGGVESYFVDVRGERHEATLEVWQQTYISALLRSILYSDDSSYRLAGFRKRDPIPNLQAEAKFLEAAEQCFFQGWQLGSVPEIQVATSVNNHLTNGIMKYFGDSFRFEPAKDPEVAALLSQAYIGQDEEIKAINVLYDALKATPMSYALLHTQVDFLRTKGKYDIALKLAKHAVNNTPSEFVTWAKLTEVYIDLADYESVRLHPCF
;
A
#
# COMPACT_ATOMS: atom_id res chain seq x y z
N MET A 1 11.47 -16.22 56.10
CA MET A 1 10.15 -15.59 55.83
C MET A 1 10.46 -14.13 55.48
N LEU A 2 10.28 -13.58 54.27
CA LEU A 2 9.48 -13.92 53.11
C LEU A 2 10.34 -13.84 51.83
N GLN A 3 10.36 -14.93 51.09
CA GLN A 3 10.74 -14.96 49.69
C GLN A 3 9.64 -14.20 48.93
N LYS A 4 9.92 -12.99 48.43
CA LYS A 4 9.04 -12.35 47.45
C LYS A 4 9.06 -13.23 46.21
N LEU A 5 8.08 -14.13 46.12
CA LEU A 5 7.74 -14.86 44.90
C LEU A 5 7.34 -13.82 43.86
N PHE A 6 8.32 -13.38 43.06
CA PHE A 6 8.05 -12.67 41.83
C PHE A 6 7.42 -13.70 40.89
N THR A 7 6.10 -13.70 40.76
CA THR A 7 5.45 -14.44 39.69
C THR A 7 5.96 -13.86 38.37
N PRO A 8 6.63 -14.64 37.50
CA PRO A 8 7.07 -14.15 36.20
C PRO A 8 5.86 -13.67 35.41
N GLY A 9 5.95 -12.45 34.86
CA GLY A 9 4.89 -11.92 33.99
C GLY A 9 4.82 -12.76 32.70
N VAL A 10 3.61 -13.06 32.24
CA VAL A 10 3.40 -13.71 30.94
C VAL A 10 3.36 -12.63 29.86
N GLY A 11 4.14 -12.81 28.79
CA GLY A 11 4.07 -11.99 27.59
C GLY A 11 3.15 -12.63 26.55
N SER A 12 2.30 -11.83 25.92
CA SER A 12 1.44 -12.23 24.80
C SER A 12 1.58 -11.23 23.66
N TYR A 13 1.34 -11.68 22.43
CA TYR A 13 1.35 -10.83 21.23
C TYR A 13 0.20 -11.21 20.30
N HIS A 14 -0.20 -10.27 19.45
CA HIS A 14 -1.10 -10.51 18.33
C HIS A 14 -0.72 -9.60 17.16
N TYR A 15 -1.12 -9.97 15.95
CA TYR A 15 -0.93 -9.14 14.77
C TYR A 15 -2.17 -8.29 14.51
N VAL A 16 -1.98 -7.04 14.10
CA VAL A 16 -3.08 -6.12 13.79
C VAL A 16 -2.75 -5.27 12.55
N SER A 17 -3.75 -4.96 11.72
CA SER A 17 -3.66 -3.92 10.69
C SER A 17 -4.81 -2.92 10.80
N GLY A 18 -4.64 -1.76 10.17
CA GLY A 18 -5.66 -0.70 10.13
C GLY A 18 -5.75 0.14 11.41
N VAL A 19 -4.73 0.09 12.27
CA VAL A 19 -4.59 1.04 13.39
C VAL A 19 -3.92 2.30 12.88
N ASP A 20 -4.39 3.48 13.30
CA ASP A 20 -3.79 4.77 12.95
C ASP A 20 -2.38 4.88 13.56
N ALA A 21 -1.35 4.71 12.73
CA ALA A 21 0.06 4.82 13.10
C ALA A 21 0.68 6.20 12.81
N SER A 22 -0.13 7.26 12.75
CA SER A 22 0.35 8.64 12.51
C SER A 22 1.00 9.32 13.70
N SER A 23 0.84 8.80 14.91
CA SER A 23 1.41 9.40 16.12
C SER A 23 1.58 8.40 17.25
N SER A 24 2.41 8.76 18.23
CA SER A 24 2.51 7.99 19.48
C SER A 24 1.21 8.00 20.28
N ALA A 25 0.45 9.10 20.23
CA ALA A 25 -0.82 9.24 20.94
C ALA A 25 -1.91 8.29 20.41
N SER A 26 -2.04 8.14 19.09
CA SER A 26 -3.02 7.22 18.49
C SER A 26 -2.70 5.76 18.81
N LEU A 27 -1.42 5.38 18.78
CA LEU A 27 -0.97 4.04 19.15
C LEU A 27 -1.10 3.77 20.66
N ALA A 28 -0.81 4.75 21.52
CA ALA A 28 -1.03 4.63 22.95
C ALA A 28 -2.54 4.49 23.28
N ALA A 29 -3.40 5.24 22.58
CA ALA A 29 -4.85 5.12 22.70
C ALA A 29 -5.34 3.71 22.30
N TYR A 30 -4.77 3.13 21.23
CA TYR A 30 -5.05 1.74 20.85
C TYR A 30 -4.65 0.74 21.95
N LEU A 31 -3.46 0.87 22.54
CA LEU A 31 -3.00 0.00 23.65
C LEU A 31 -3.89 0.16 24.90
N ASN A 32 -4.34 1.37 25.21
CA ASN A 32 -5.29 1.62 26.29
C ASN A 32 -6.65 0.97 26.01
N MET A 33 -7.14 1.03 24.76
CA MET A 33 -8.37 0.35 24.36
C MET A 33 -8.30 -1.17 24.60
N LEU A 34 -7.14 -1.80 24.35
CA LEU A 34 -6.96 -3.23 24.62
C LEU A 34 -7.09 -3.54 26.13
N THR A 35 -6.64 -2.64 26.99
CA THR A 35 -6.77 -2.79 28.45
C THR A 35 -8.24 -2.81 28.86
N TYR A 36 -9.06 -1.89 28.34
CA TYR A 36 -10.50 -1.89 28.61
C TYR A 36 -11.21 -3.13 28.05
N SER A 37 -10.77 -3.65 26.89
CA SER A 37 -11.39 -4.83 26.28
C SER A 37 -11.18 -6.14 27.08
N LEU A 38 -10.20 -6.17 28.00
CA LEU A 38 -10.01 -7.29 28.92
C LEU A 38 -10.94 -7.22 30.14
N ASP A 39 -11.38 -6.02 30.50
CA ASP A 39 -12.30 -5.80 31.62
C ASP A 39 -13.77 -6.01 31.21
N GLU A 40 -14.07 -6.09 29.90
CA GLU A 40 -15.40 -6.46 29.41
C GLU A 40 -15.70 -7.93 29.75
N PRO A 41 -16.80 -8.22 30.48
CA PRO A 41 -17.17 -9.59 30.82
C PRO A 41 -17.51 -10.37 29.54
N HIS A 42 -16.59 -11.24 29.12
CA HIS A 42 -16.81 -12.15 28.01
C HIS A 42 -17.87 -13.19 28.38
N ALA A 43 -19.12 -12.96 27.97
CA ALA A 43 -20.24 -13.90 27.98
C ALA A 43 -20.66 -14.49 29.35
N TRP A 44 -21.93 -14.89 29.38
CA TRP A 44 -22.82 -15.31 30.50
C TRP A 44 -22.26 -16.34 31.52
N PHE A 45 -21.02 -16.83 31.39
CA PHE A 45 -20.40 -17.78 32.35
C PHE A 45 -18.90 -17.54 32.64
N SER A 46 -18.30 -16.42 32.23
CA SER A 46 -16.85 -16.25 32.45
C SER A 46 -16.52 -15.60 33.79
N LYS A 47 -15.54 -16.19 34.50
CA LYS A 47 -14.94 -15.59 35.71
C LYS A 47 -14.30 -14.25 35.36
N PRO A 48 -14.26 -13.27 36.28
CA PRO A 48 -13.58 -11.99 36.02
C PRO A 48 -12.14 -12.23 35.54
N ALA A 49 -11.68 -11.43 34.58
CA ALA A 49 -10.37 -11.58 33.97
C ALA A 49 -9.28 -11.63 35.05
N ALA A 50 -8.57 -12.76 35.14
CA ALA A 50 -7.50 -12.97 36.12
C ALA A 50 -6.20 -12.20 35.79
N TRP A 51 -6.18 -11.47 34.67
CA TRP A 51 -4.99 -10.86 34.09
C TRP A 51 -5.22 -9.37 33.86
N ARG A 52 -4.21 -8.56 34.14
CA ARG A 52 -4.18 -7.12 33.86
C ARG A 52 -2.96 -6.80 33.02
N ILE A 53 -3.14 -5.98 31.99
CA ILE A 53 -2.02 -5.46 31.20
C ILE A 53 -1.25 -4.46 32.07
N ARG A 54 0.06 -4.70 32.23
CA ARG A 54 0.98 -3.79 32.93
C ARG A 54 1.72 -2.87 31.98
N SER A 55 2.04 -3.38 30.80
CA SER A 55 2.74 -2.67 29.74
C SER A 55 2.42 -3.29 28.40
N GLY A 56 2.52 -2.49 27.34
CA GLY A 56 2.36 -2.95 25.96
C GLY A 56 3.33 -2.21 25.05
N ILE A 57 3.74 -2.87 23.97
CA ILE A 57 4.56 -2.26 22.93
C ILE A 57 3.83 -2.44 21.61
N TYR A 58 3.59 -1.35 20.90
CA TYR A 58 3.13 -1.39 19.52
C TYR A 58 4.32 -1.21 18.59
N CYS A 59 4.52 -2.14 17.65
CA CYS A 59 5.60 -2.08 16.65
C CYS A 59 5.00 -1.87 15.25
N CYS A 60 5.53 -0.91 14.51
CA CYS A 60 5.11 -0.59 13.16
C CYS A 60 6.32 -0.37 12.26
N PHE A 61 6.47 -1.25 11.27
CA PHE A 61 7.55 -1.11 10.31
C PHE A 61 7.30 0.05 9.34
N ASN A 62 8.28 0.92 9.17
CA ASN A 62 8.35 1.95 8.13
C ASN A 62 9.14 1.40 6.95
N ALA A 63 8.48 1.23 5.81
CA ALA A 63 9.09 0.65 4.61
C ALA A 63 9.97 1.64 3.83
N PHE A 64 9.76 2.95 3.95
CA PHE A 64 10.59 3.97 3.30
C PHE A 64 12.00 3.98 3.90
N SER A 65 12.09 4.24 5.20
CA SER A 65 13.37 4.34 5.91
C SER A 65 13.90 2.99 6.42
N ARG A 66 13.14 1.91 6.27
CA ARG A 66 13.46 0.54 6.75
C ARG A 66 13.77 0.48 8.25
N VAL A 67 12.94 1.16 9.03
CA VAL A 67 13.04 1.23 10.51
C VAL A 67 11.76 0.71 11.17
N ASP A 68 11.86 0.28 12.42
CA ASP A 68 10.71 -0.20 13.20
C ASP A 68 10.32 0.84 14.26
N VAL A 69 9.19 1.52 14.08
CA VAL A 69 8.67 2.50 15.04
C VAL A 69 7.97 1.76 16.18
N ARG A 70 8.36 2.09 17.41
CA ARG A 70 7.85 1.46 18.62
C ARG A 70 7.24 2.48 19.56
N VAL A 71 6.08 2.13 20.11
CA VAL A 71 5.41 2.88 21.17
C VAL A 71 5.24 1.96 22.36
N GLU A 72 5.99 2.24 23.42
CA GLU A 72 5.89 1.55 24.70
C GLU A 72 4.96 2.32 25.62
N VAL A 73 3.95 1.62 26.16
CA VAL A 73 3.03 2.16 27.17
C VAL A 73 3.21 1.38 28.46
N LYS A 74 3.38 2.11 29.56
CA LYS A 74 3.33 1.59 30.93
C LYS A 74 2.02 2.03 31.57
N ILE A 75 1.34 1.13 32.26
CA ILE A 75 0.04 1.39 32.89
C ILE A 75 0.27 1.43 34.41
N PRO A 76 -0.17 2.49 35.13
CA PRO A 76 -1.13 3.53 34.72
C PRO A 76 -0.52 4.78 34.05
N GLY A 77 0.78 4.83 33.77
CA GLY A 77 1.37 5.99 33.09
C GLY A 77 2.77 5.75 32.53
N GLY A 78 3.08 6.49 31.46
CA GLY A 78 4.34 6.44 30.72
C GLY A 78 4.10 6.02 29.28
N VAL A 79 4.44 6.90 28.34
CA VAL A 79 4.48 6.60 26.90
C VAL A 79 5.87 6.98 26.42
N GLU A 80 6.57 6.02 25.85
CA GLU A 80 7.88 6.24 25.21
C GLU A 80 7.74 5.85 23.74
N SER A 81 8.20 6.71 22.83
CA SER A 81 8.18 6.43 21.40
C SER A 81 9.53 6.67 20.78
N TYR A 82 9.98 5.71 19.99
CA TYR A 82 11.27 5.72 19.32
C TYR A 82 11.19 4.85 18.06
N PHE A 83 12.17 4.93 17.19
CA PHE A 83 12.37 3.92 16.16
C PHE A 83 13.65 3.14 16.38
N VAL A 84 13.68 1.92 15.87
CA VAL A 84 14.83 1.04 15.89
C VAL A 84 15.33 0.89 14.46
N ASP A 85 16.61 1.19 14.23
CA ASP A 85 17.24 1.02 12.94
C ASP A 85 17.68 -0.44 12.68
N VAL A 86 18.27 -0.68 11.50
CA VAL A 86 18.79 -2.01 11.11
C VAL A 86 19.93 -2.51 12.01
N ARG A 87 20.57 -1.62 12.79
CA ARG A 87 21.65 -1.97 13.73
C ARG A 87 21.10 -2.27 15.12
N GLY A 88 19.81 -2.01 15.36
CA GLY A 88 19.18 -2.18 16.66
C GLY A 88 19.31 -0.95 17.56
N GLU A 89 19.78 0.19 17.05
CA GLU A 89 19.93 1.43 17.82
C GLU A 89 18.60 2.18 17.93
N ARG A 90 18.36 2.80 19.09
CA ARG A 90 17.14 3.56 19.37
C ARG A 90 17.34 5.03 19.02
N HIS A 91 16.39 5.58 18.29
CA HIS A 91 16.40 6.98 17.85
C HIS A 91 15.04 7.63 18.07
N GLU A 92 15.02 8.95 18.21
CA GLU A 92 13.79 9.73 18.34
C GLU A 92 13.00 9.73 17.03
N ALA A 93 11.70 9.43 17.09
CA ALA A 93 10.84 9.41 15.91
C ALA A 93 10.47 10.83 15.46
N THR A 94 11.07 11.28 14.35
CA THR A 94 10.77 12.56 13.70
C THR A 94 9.39 12.56 13.06
N LEU A 95 8.88 13.75 12.72
CA LEU A 95 7.59 13.90 12.03
C LEU A 95 7.57 13.14 10.69
N GLU A 96 8.67 13.18 9.93
CA GLU A 96 8.83 12.45 8.68
C GLU A 96 8.73 10.93 8.88
N VAL A 97 9.38 10.39 9.93
CA VAL A 97 9.30 8.95 10.25
C VAL A 97 7.87 8.55 10.61
N TRP A 98 7.16 9.36 11.38
CA TRP A 98 5.76 9.11 11.72
C TRP A 98 4.86 9.08 10.48
N GLN A 99 5.05 10.04 9.59
CA GLN A 99 4.29 10.13 8.35
C GLN A 99 4.54 8.94 7.42
N GLN A 100 5.80 8.58 7.21
CA GLN A 100 6.18 7.40 6.43
C GLN A 100 5.64 6.10 7.06
N THR A 101 5.63 6.03 8.39
CA THR A 101 5.08 4.89 9.14
C THR A 101 3.57 4.78 8.98
N TYR A 102 2.86 5.91 9.01
CA TYR A 102 1.43 5.98 8.75
C TYR A 102 1.09 5.43 7.36
N ILE A 103 1.75 5.93 6.31
CA ILE A 103 1.56 5.44 4.93
C ILE A 103 1.93 3.96 4.83
N SER A 104 3.05 3.54 5.40
CA SER A 104 3.46 2.12 5.40
C SER A 104 2.41 1.21 6.05
N ALA A 105 1.81 1.63 7.16
CA ALA A 105 0.76 0.88 7.84
C ALA A 105 -0.53 0.81 7.03
N LEU A 106 -0.96 1.94 6.46
CA LEU A 106 -2.15 2.02 5.61
C LEU A 106 -2.02 1.15 4.37
N LEU A 107 -0.91 1.27 3.63
CA LEU A 107 -0.66 0.49 2.41
C LEU A 107 -0.64 -1.00 2.69
N ARG A 108 -0.04 -1.44 3.80
CA ARG A 108 -0.11 -2.86 4.19
C ARG A 108 -1.54 -3.32 4.44
N SER A 109 -2.36 -2.48 5.05
CA SER A 109 -3.76 -2.79 5.29
C SER A 109 -4.55 -2.83 3.98
N ILE A 110 -4.38 -1.85 3.08
CA ILE A 110 -5.12 -1.75 1.82
C ILE A 110 -4.71 -2.88 0.85
N LEU A 111 -3.42 -3.13 0.68
CA LEU A 111 -2.92 -4.07 -0.31
C LEU A 111 -3.08 -5.53 0.12
N TYR A 112 -2.73 -5.87 1.36
CA TYR A 112 -2.49 -7.26 1.76
C TYR A 112 -3.49 -7.83 2.76
N SER A 113 -4.26 -7.01 3.48
CA SER A 113 -5.09 -7.53 4.58
C SER A 113 -6.24 -8.45 4.14
N ASP A 114 -6.69 -8.35 2.89
CA ASP A 114 -7.74 -9.19 2.31
C ASP A 114 -7.21 -10.37 1.49
N ASP A 115 -5.89 -10.42 1.24
CA ASP A 115 -5.30 -11.47 0.43
C ASP A 115 -5.11 -12.74 1.26
N SER A 116 -5.71 -13.84 0.78
CA SER A 116 -5.65 -15.14 1.44
C SER A 116 -4.23 -15.66 1.65
N SER A 117 -3.29 -15.25 0.80
CA SER A 117 -1.88 -15.62 0.84
C SER A 117 -1.15 -15.05 2.07
N TYR A 118 -1.69 -13.98 2.67
CA TYR A 118 -1.10 -13.27 3.80
C TYR A 118 -1.86 -13.48 5.11
N ARG A 119 -2.71 -14.50 5.20
CA ARG A 119 -3.47 -14.79 6.43
C ARG A 119 -2.56 -15.25 7.55
N LEU A 120 -2.63 -14.54 8.68
CA LEU A 120 -1.95 -14.92 9.92
C LEU A 120 -3.00 -15.36 10.96
N ALA A 121 -2.68 -16.42 11.72
CA ALA A 121 -3.54 -16.87 12.81
C ALA A 121 -3.66 -15.76 13.89
N GLY A 122 -4.88 -15.46 14.34
CA GLY A 122 -5.13 -14.41 15.33
C GLY A 122 -4.89 -12.98 14.80
N PHE A 123 -4.81 -12.79 13.48
CA PHE A 123 -4.71 -11.47 12.86
C PHE A 123 -5.99 -10.66 13.04
N ARG A 124 -5.87 -9.50 13.67
CA ARG A 124 -6.99 -8.58 13.86
C ARG A 124 -6.96 -7.48 12.81
N LYS A 125 -7.90 -7.52 11.88
CA LYS A 125 -8.10 -6.46 10.90
C LYS A 125 -8.99 -5.36 11.48
N ARG A 126 -8.65 -4.11 11.22
CA ARG A 126 -9.50 -2.93 11.37
C ARG A 126 -9.61 -2.20 10.04
N ASP A 127 -10.65 -1.40 9.92
CA ASP A 127 -10.77 -0.50 8.79
C ASP A 127 -9.71 0.62 8.90
N PRO A 128 -8.74 0.69 7.97
CA PRO A 128 -7.70 1.72 7.99
C PRO A 128 -8.23 3.13 7.72
N ILE A 129 -9.36 3.29 7.01
CA ILE A 129 -9.91 4.59 6.61
C ILE A 129 -11.41 4.62 6.95
N PRO A 130 -11.76 4.79 8.24
CA PRO A 130 -13.13 4.63 8.70
C PRO A 130 -14.06 5.82 8.37
N ASN A 131 -13.52 6.95 7.91
CA ASN A 131 -14.29 8.17 7.63
C ASN A 131 -13.57 9.11 6.65
N LEU A 132 -14.30 10.13 6.17
CA LEU A 132 -13.78 11.12 5.21
C LEU A 132 -12.59 11.95 5.75
N GLN A 133 -12.49 12.15 7.07
CA GLN A 133 -11.34 12.87 7.65
C GLN A 133 -10.07 12.01 7.57
N ALA A 134 -10.19 10.70 7.80
CA ALA A 134 -9.08 9.76 7.63
C ALA A 134 -8.68 9.64 6.15
N GLU A 135 -9.63 9.68 5.23
CA GLU A 135 -9.37 9.70 3.78
C GLU A 135 -8.59 10.95 3.35
N ALA A 136 -9.00 12.14 3.80
CA ALA A 136 -8.29 13.38 3.53
C ALA A 136 -6.85 13.35 4.08
N LYS A 137 -6.67 12.85 5.31
CA LYS A 137 -5.36 12.67 5.94
C LYS A 137 -4.49 11.66 5.18
N PHE A 138 -5.07 10.59 4.65
CA PHE A 138 -4.36 9.64 3.79
C PHE A 138 -3.86 10.32 2.51
N LEU A 139 -4.72 11.07 1.82
CA LEU A 139 -4.36 11.80 0.61
C LEU A 139 -3.24 12.82 0.85
N GLU A 140 -3.36 13.64 1.90
CA GLU A 140 -2.33 14.62 2.26
C GLU A 140 -0.98 13.95 2.54
N ALA A 141 -0.99 12.88 3.33
CA ALA A 141 0.25 12.16 3.64
C ALA A 141 0.84 11.45 2.41
N ALA A 142 -0.03 10.94 1.52
CA ALA A 142 0.38 10.30 0.28
C ALA A 142 1.00 11.29 -0.72
N GLU A 143 0.43 12.49 -0.85
CA GLU A 143 0.97 13.58 -1.69
C GLU A 143 2.38 13.96 -1.24
N GLN A 144 2.57 14.16 0.05
CA GLN A 144 3.87 14.54 0.63
C GLN A 144 4.93 13.42 0.47
N CYS A 145 4.52 12.15 0.49
CA CYS A 145 5.41 11.00 0.28
C CYS A 145 5.52 10.56 -1.19
N PHE A 146 4.80 11.20 -2.13
CA PHE A 146 4.58 10.70 -3.48
C PHE A 146 5.91 10.46 -4.23
N PHE A 147 6.79 11.46 -4.23
CA PHE A 147 8.08 11.38 -4.91
C PHE A 147 9.07 10.40 -4.26
N GLN A 148 8.83 9.97 -3.02
CA GLN A 148 9.58 8.93 -2.33
C GLN A 148 8.94 7.54 -2.50
N GLY A 149 7.78 7.44 -3.16
CA GLY A 149 6.99 6.20 -3.27
C GLY A 149 7.75 5.02 -3.89
N TRP A 150 8.71 5.28 -4.78
CA TRP A 150 9.58 4.25 -5.37
C TRP A 150 10.41 3.48 -4.33
N GLN A 151 10.70 4.08 -3.17
CA GLN A 151 11.45 3.43 -2.08
C GLN A 151 10.69 2.27 -1.45
N LEU A 152 9.36 2.25 -1.57
CA LEU A 152 8.52 1.17 -1.08
C LEU A 152 8.66 -0.11 -1.90
N GLY A 153 9.24 -0.03 -3.09
CA GLY A 153 9.29 -1.13 -4.05
C GLY A 153 8.00 -1.26 -4.86
N SER A 154 7.95 -2.32 -5.65
CA SER A 154 6.87 -2.64 -6.59
C SER A 154 6.49 -4.12 -6.48
N VAL A 155 5.42 -4.49 -7.17
CA VAL A 155 5.05 -5.90 -7.36
C VAL A 155 6.16 -6.65 -8.14
N PRO A 156 6.30 -7.98 -7.96
CA PRO A 156 7.40 -8.76 -8.55
C PRO A 156 7.49 -8.69 -10.07
N GLU A 157 6.37 -8.40 -10.75
CA GLU A 157 6.29 -8.30 -12.21
C GLU A 157 6.97 -7.03 -12.75
N ILE A 158 7.16 -6.01 -11.92
CA ILE A 158 7.83 -4.75 -12.25
C ILE A 158 9.30 -4.85 -11.82
N GLN A 159 10.23 -4.70 -12.76
CA GLN A 159 11.66 -4.83 -12.43
C GLN A 159 12.19 -3.62 -11.67
N VAL A 160 11.79 -2.42 -12.09
CA VAL A 160 12.24 -1.17 -11.48
C VAL A 160 11.04 -0.37 -11.01
N ALA A 161 10.98 -0.12 -9.70
CA ALA A 161 9.96 0.76 -9.12
C ALA A 161 10.14 2.19 -9.64
N THR A 162 9.05 2.76 -10.14
CA THR A 162 9.01 4.14 -10.67
C THR A 162 8.08 5.00 -9.84
N SER A 163 7.99 6.30 -10.15
CA SER A 163 6.99 7.22 -9.61
C SER A 163 5.55 6.71 -9.84
N VAL A 164 5.33 5.99 -10.94
CA VAL A 164 4.03 5.46 -11.37
C VAL A 164 3.79 4.04 -10.87
N ASN A 165 4.81 3.18 -10.91
CA ASN A 165 4.70 1.76 -10.56
C ASN A 165 5.41 1.50 -9.24
N ASN A 166 4.67 1.62 -8.14
CA ASN A 166 5.15 1.30 -6.79
C ASN A 166 3.97 0.94 -5.87
N HIS A 167 4.26 0.49 -4.65
CA HIS A 167 3.20 0.13 -3.71
C HIS A 167 2.33 1.29 -3.23
N LEU A 168 2.83 2.53 -3.22
CA LEU A 168 2.03 3.70 -2.87
C LEU A 168 0.96 3.96 -3.94
N THR A 169 1.36 4.05 -5.20
CA THR A 169 0.42 4.25 -6.32
C THR A 169 -0.56 3.10 -6.43
N ASN A 170 -0.09 1.84 -6.30
CA ASN A 170 -0.98 0.68 -6.28
C ASN A 170 -1.99 0.74 -5.13
N GLY A 171 -1.60 1.21 -3.95
CA GLY A 171 -2.51 1.36 -2.81
C GLY A 171 -3.55 2.46 -3.03
N ILE A 172 -3.14 3.61 -3.57
CA ILE A 172 -4.05 4.71 -3.94
C ILE A 172 -5.04 4.21 -5.00
N MET A 173 -4.55 3.59 -6.08
CA MET A 173 -5.39 3.06 -7.15
C MET A 173 -6.33 1.96 -6.65
N LYS A 174 -5.90 1.08 -5.74
CA LYS A 174 -6.78 0.06 -5.16
C LYS A 174 -7.90 0.68 -4.30
N TYR A 175 -7.58 1.69 -3.48
CA TYR A 175 -8.57 2.31 -2.61
C TYR A 175 -9.55 3.21 -3.38
N PHE A 176 -9.06 4.05 -4.30
CA PHE A 176 -9.89 4.99 -5.06
C PHE A 176 -10.48 4.41 -6.35
N GLY A 177 -9.85 3.39 -6.93
CA GLY A 177 -10.28 2.76 -8.19
C GLY A 177 -11.69 2.22 -8.10
N ASP A 178 -12.02 1.56 -6.99
CA ASP A 178 -13.36 1.05 -6.73
C ASP A 178 -14.38 2.17 -6.43
N SER A 179 -13.88 3.36 -6.04
CA SER A 179 -14.71 4.49 -5.61
C SER A 179 -14.89 5.56 -6.70
N PHE A 180 -14.20 5.47 -7.85
CA PHE A 180 -14.29 6.42 -8.97
C PHE A 180 -14.02 7.89 -8.59
N ARG A 181 -13.21 8.16 -7.56
CA ARG A 181 -12.98 9.50 -7.02
C ARG A 181 -11.52 9.92 -7.21
N PHE A 182 -11.21 10.49 -8.38
CA PHE A 182 -9.87 11.00 -8.68
C PHE A 182 -9.94 12.48 -9.11
N GLU A 183 -9.08 13.31 -8.50
CA GLU A 183 -8.86 14.71 -8.86
C GLU A 183 -7.71 14.82 -9.89
N PRO A 184 -7.67 15.89 -10.71
CA PRO A 184 -6.68 16.04 -11.77
C PRO A 184 -5.26 16.27 -11.22
N ALA A 185 -4.34 15.35 -11.51
CA ALA A 185 -2.91 15.51 -11.27
C ALA A 185 -2.22 16.28 -12.42
N LYS A 186 -1.21 17.11 -12.09
CA LYS A 186 -0.56 18.04 -13.03
C LYS A 186 0.76 17.52 -13.63
N ASP A 187 1.21 16.33 -13.27
CA ASP A 187 2.50 15.80 -13.70
C ASP A 187 2.34 14.80 -14.89
N PRO A 188 3.11 14.93 -15.99
CA PRO A 188 3.08 14.01 -17.13
C PRO A 188 3.32 12.54 -16.77
N GLU A 189 4.10 12.23 -15.74
CA GLU A 189 4.33 10.84 -15.31
C GLU A 189 3.07 10.29 -14.60
N VAL A 190 2.41 11.13 -13.81
CA VAL A 190 1.15 10.79 -13.12
C VAL A 190 -0.03 10.74 -14.09
N ALA A 191 0.11 11.30 -15.29
CA ALA A 191 -0.91 11.25 -16.33
C ALA A 191 -1.34 9.81 -16.68
N ALA A 192 -0.43 8.83 -16.58
CA ALA A 192 -0.78 7.42 -16.78
C ALA A 192 -1.81 6.94 -15.76
N LEU A 193 -1.60 7.26 -14.47
CA LEU A 193 -2.52 6.91 -13.38
C LEU A 193 -3.83 7.68 -13.50
N LEU A 194 -3.75 8.97 -13.83
CA LEU A 194 -4.92 9.82 -14.01
C LEU A 194 -5.80 9.35 -15.17
N SER A 195 -5.20 8.94 -16.29
CA SER A 195 -5.94 8.38 -17.41
C SER A 195 -6.57 7.03 -17.07
N GLN A 196 -5.90 6.16 -16.32
CA GLN A 196 -6.51 4.91 -15.81
C GLN A 196 -7.72 5.21 -14.91
N ALA A 197 -7.57 6.19 -14.03
CA ALA A 197 -8.63 6.69 -13.18
C ALA A 197 -9.85 7.20 -13.97
N TYR A 198 -9.63 8.07 -14.98
CA TYR A 198 -10.71 8.57 -15.84
C TYR A 198 -11.38 7.48 -16.68
N ILE A 199 -10.61 6.49 -17.15
CA ILE A 199 -11.19 5.31 -17.83
C ILE A 199 -12.11 4.55 -16.88
N GLY A 200 -11.73 4.39 -15.61
CA GLY A 200 -12.60 3.81 -14.59
C GLY A 200 -13.89 4.62 -14.40
N GLN A 201 -13.81 5.95 -14.39
CA GLN A 201 -14.97 6.85 -14.24
C GLN A 201 -15.88 6.96 -15.48
N ASP A 202 -15.66 6.16 -16.52
CA ASP A 202 -16.31 6.29 -17.85
C ASP A 202 -16.05 7.65 -18.54
N GLU A 203 -15.07 8.43 -18.10
CA GLU A 203 -14.67 9.72 -18.69
C GLU A 203 -13.60 9.56 -19.79
N GLU A 204 -13.86 8.66 -20.75
CA GLU A 204 -12.89 8.21 -21.75
C GLU A 204 -12.26 9.34 -22.58
N ILE A 205 -13.05 10.35 -22.96
CA ILE A 205 -12.57 11.47 -23.79
C ILE A 205 -11.51 12.28 -23.04
N LYS A 206 -11.74 12.52 -21.75
CA LYS A 206 -10.77 13.24 -20.90
C LYS A 206 -9.52 12.39 -20.72
N ALA A 207 -9.69 11.08 -20.47
CA ALA A 207 -8.57 10.15 -20.33
C ALA A 207 -7.65 10.16 -21.57
N ILE A 208 -8.22 10.10 -22.78
CA ILE A 208 -7.47 10.09 -24.04
C ILE A 208 -6.78 11.43 -24.28
N ASN A 209 -7.43 12.56 -24.00
CA ASN A 209 -6.81 13.88 -24.16
C ASN A 209 -5.58 14.02 -23.25
N VAL A 210 -5.70 13.58 -21.98
CA VAL A 210 -4.58 13.55 -21.04
C VAL A 210 -3.47 12.63 -21.52
N LEU A 211 -3.78 11.42 -22.00
CA LEU A 211 -2.78 10.50 -22.57
C LEU A 211 -2.07 11.13 -23.78
N TYR A 212 -2.82 11.78 -24.66
CA TYR A 212 -2.27 12.39 -25.87
C TYR A 212 -1.30 13.53 -25.56
N ASP A 213 -1.66 14.41 -24.63
CA ASP A 213 -0.79 15.51 -24.22
C ASP A 213 0.44 15.00 -23.45
N ALA A 214 0.29 13.97 -22.61
CA ALA A 214 1.40 13.34 -21.89
C ALA A 214 2.36 12.59 -22.83
N LEU A 215 1.85 11.87 -23.84
CA LEU A 215 2.65 11.16 -24.84
C LEU A 215 3.40 12.12 -25.77
N LYS A 216 2.88 13.32 -26.03
CA LYS A 216 3.65 14.37 -26.74
C LYS A 216 4.88 14.80 -25.94
N ALA A 217 4.73 14.94 -24.63
CA ALA A 217 5.82 15.32 -23.75
C ALA A 217 6.80 14.18 -23.52
N THR A 218 6.29 12.95 -23.36
CA THR A 218 7.07 11.75 -23.00
C THR A 218 6.72 10.54 -23.89
N PRO A 219 7.16 10.50 -25.16
CA PRO A 219 6.76 9.45 -26.11
C PRO A 219 7.24 8.04 -25.74
N MET A 220 8.30 7.94 -24.93
CA MET A 220 8.94 6.67 -24.59
C MET A 220 8.38 6.02 -23.31
N SER A 221 7.41 6.65 -22.63
CA SER A 221 6.85 6.10 -21.40
C SER A 221 6.00 4.86 -21.69
N TYR A 222 6.49 3.68 -21.31
CA TYR A 222 5.76 2.42 -21.48
C TYR A 222 4.45 2.41 -20.69
N ALA A 223 4.38 3.09 -19.54
CA ALA A 223 3.17 3.16 -18.72
C ALA A 223 2.02 3.87 -19.46
N LEU A 224 2.31 5.00 -20.13
CA LEU A 224 1.33 5.71 -20.97
C LEU A 224 0.89 4.85 -22.17
N LEU A 225 1.86 4.19 -22.83
CA LEU A 225 1.57 3.30 -23.96
C LEU A 225 0.71 2.10 -23.52
N HIS A 226 0.97 1.52 -22.34
CA HIS A 226 0.17 0.41 -21.81
C HIS A 226 -1.27 0.83 -21.50
N THR A 227 -1.47 1.96 -20.84
CA THR A 227 -2.83 2.49 -20.60
C THR A 227 -3.59 2.70 -21.91
N GLN A 228 -2.91 3.19 -22.96
CA GLN A 228 -3.51 3.33 -24.28
C GLN A 228 -3.81 1.98 -24.96
N VAL A 229 -2.92 1.01 -24.83
CA VAL A 229 -3.12 -0.36 -25.34
C VAL A 229 -4.33 -1.01 -24.67
N ASP A 230 -4.43 -0.95 -23.35
CA ASP A 230 -5.55 -1.52 -22.61
C ASP A 230 -6.87 -0.85 -22.99
N PHE A 231 -6.89 0.47 -23.16
CA PHE A 231 -8.06 1.17 -23.69
C PHE A 231 -8.45 0.72 -25.11
N LEU A 232 -7.49 0.51 -26.00
CA LEU A 232 -7.78 0.03 -27.36
C LEU A 232 -8.31 -1.40 -27.38
N ARG A 233 -7.84 -2.25 -26.46
CA ARG A 233 -8.31 -3.62 -26.28
C ARG A 233 -9.77 -3.65 -25.83
N THR A 234 -10.17 -2.81 -24.87
CA THR A 234 -11.60 -2.72 -24.46
C THR A 234 -12.52 -2.27 -25.60
N LYS A 235 -11.99 -1.50 -26.56
CA LYS A 235 -12.72 -1.10 -27.79
C LYS A 235 -12.63 -2.10 -28.95
N GLY A 236 -11.94 -3.23 -28.79
CA GLY A 236 -11.76 -4.25 -29.83
C GLY A 236 -10.85 -3.83 -30.99
N LYS A 237 -10.04 -2.76 -30.84
CA LYS A 237 -9.12 -2.27 -31.88
C LYS A 237 -7.74 -2.91 -31.75
N TYR A 238 -7.69 -4.23 -31.86
CA TYR A 238 -6.49 -5.03 -31.60
C TYR A 238 -5.32 -4.73 -32.55
N ASP A 239 -5.59 -4.39 -33.82
CA ASP A 239 -4.53 -4.06 -34.80
C ASP A 239 -3.70 -2.84 -34.39
N ILE A 240 -4.36 -1.82 -33.82
CA ILE A 240 -3.70 -0.60 -33.35
C ILE A 240 -3.00 -0.87 -32.03
N ALA A 241 -3.67 -1.62 -31.13
CA ALA A 241 -3.09 -2.05 -29.87
C ALA A 241 -1.78 -2.81 -30.09
N LEU A 242 -1.70 -3.69 -31.10
CA LEU A 242 -0.51 -4.46 -31.42
C LEU A 242 0.67 -3.57 -31.83
N LYS A 243 0.42 -2.54 -32.66
CA LYS A 243 1.47 -1.60 -33.09
C LYS A 243 2.05 -0.85 -31.89
N LEU A 244 1.19 -0.40 -30.98
CA LEU A 244 1.62 0.30 -29.77
C LEU A 244 2.32 -0.63 -28.78
N ALA A 245 1.85 -1.86 -28.59
CA ALA A 245 2.51 -2.85 -27.74
C ALA A 245 3.91 -3.21 -28.25
N LYS A 246 4.08 -3.39 -29.57
CA LYS A 246 5.41 -3.57 -30.19
C LYS A 246 6.32 -2.35 -29.96
N HIS A 247 5.75 -1.15 -30.05
CA HIS A 247 6.50 0.08 -29.76
C HIS A 247 6.95 0.15 -28.30
N ALA A 248 6.08 -0.22 -27.35
CA ALA A 248 6.41 -0.27 -25.93
C ALA A 248 7.54 -1.28 -25.63
N VAL A 249 7.49 -2.47 -26.23
CA VAL A 249 8.56 -3.48 -26.11
C VAL A 249 9.88 -2.97 -26.70
N ASN A 250 9.84 -2.33 -27.87
CA ASN A 250 11.06 -1.78 -28.47
C ASN A 250 11.70 -0.67 -27.63
N ASN A 251 10.89 0.14 -26.93
CA ASN A 251 11.36 1.19 -26.05
C ASN A 251 11.91 0.63 -24.73
N THR A 252 11.24 -0.38 -24.16
CA THR A 252 11.60 -0.96 -22.86
C THR A 252 11.59 -2.49 -22.91
N PRO A 253 12.59 -3.13 -23.56
CA PRO A 253 12.63 -4.58 -23.73
C PRO A 253 13.06 -5.34 -22.47
N SER A 254 13.62 -4.65 -21.47
CA SER A 254 14.03 -5.27 -20.21
C SER A 254 12.84 -5.63 -19.33
N GLU A 255 11.79 -4.80 -19.32
CA GLU A 255 10.63 -4.97 -18.45
C GLU A 255 9.77 -6.15 -18.89
N PHE A 256 9.47 -7.06 -17.96
CA PHE A 256 8.62 -8.23 -18.25
C PHE A 256 7.21 -7.81 -18.69
N VAL A 257 6.65 -6.76 -18.08
CA VAL A 257 5.27 -6.32 -18.30
C VAL A 257 5.03 -5.89 -19.75
N THR A 258 6.03 -5.36 -20.46
CA THR A 258 5.88 -4.97 -21.87
C THR A 258 5.69 -6.18 -22.76
N TRP A 259 6.44 -7.25 -22.51
CA TRP A 259 6.29 -8.53 -23.21
C TRP A 259 4.98 -9.23 -22.86
N ALA A 260 4.60 -9.26 -21.59
CA ALA A 260 3.33 -9.83 -21.15
C ALA A 260 2.15 -9.12 -21.85
N LYS A 261 2.17 -7.78 -21.90
CA LYS A 261 1.13 -6.99 -22.58
C LYS A 261 1.08 -7.26 -24.08
N LEU A 262 2.24 -7.40 -24.74
CA LEU A 262 2.30 -7.76 -26.15
C LEU A 262 1.69 -9.15 -26.39
N THR A 263 1.99 -10.12 -25.55
CA THR A 263 1.44 -11.48 -25.64
C THR A 263 -0.08 -11.49 -25.42
N GLU A 264 -0.61 -10.71 -24.46
CA GLU A 264 -2.06 -10.54 -24.27
C GLU A 264 -2.76 -10.03 -25.55
N VAL A 265 -2.17 -9.05 -26.24
CA VAL A 265 -2.73 -8.53 -27.50
C VAL A 265 -2.70 -9.58 -28.63
N TYR A 266 -1.65 -10.40 -28.71
CA TYR A 266 -1.61 -11.50 -29.68
C TYR A 266 -2.66 -12.58 -29.41
N ILE A 267 -2.95 -12.87 -28.14
CA ILE A 267 -4.02 -13.78 -27.73
C ILE A 267 -5.38 -13.22 -28.19
N ASP A 268 -5.62 -11.92 -28.00
CA ASP A 268 -6.86 -11.27 -28.44
C ASP A 268 -7.02 -11.32 -29.98
N LEU A 269 -5.92 -11.38 -30.73
CA LEU A 269 -5.89 -11.56 -32.19
C LEU A 269 -5.95 -13.04 -32.64
N ALA A 270 -5.97 -13.98 -31.71
CA ALA A 270 -5.89 -15.43 -31.96
C ALA A 270 -4.63 -15.87 -32.75
N ASP A 271 -3.55 -15.09 -32.70
CA ASP A 271 -2.26 -15.43 -33.32
C ASP A 271 -1.34 -16.16 -32.33
N TYR A 272 -1.59 -17.46 -32.15
CA TYR A 272 -0.87 -18.29 -31.19
C TYR A 272 0.56 -18.66 -31.62
N GLU A 273 0.89 -18.53 -32.91
CA GLU A 273 2.27 -18.76 -33.38
C GLU A 273 3.19 -17.65 -32.88
N SER A 274 2.75 -16.39 -33.01
CA SER A 274 3.46 -15.23 -32.49
C SER A 274 3.61 -15.25 -30.97
N VAL A 275 2.61 -15.76 -30.24
CA VAL A 275 2.67 -15.94 -28.77
C VAL A 275 3.83 -16.86 -28.37
N ARG A 276 4.05 -17.96 -29.10
CA ARG A 276 5.07 -18.96 -28.77
C ARG A 276 6.50 -18.48 -29.07
N LEU A 277 6.64 -17.51 -29.98
CA LEU A 277 7.93 -16.97 -30.42
C LEU A 277 8.51 -15.92 -29.46
N HIS A 278 7.67 -15.29 -28.64
CA HIS A 278 8.09 -14.26 -27.70
C HIS A 278 8.34 -14.87 -26.31
N PRO A 279 9.57 -14.76 -25.76
CA PRO A 279 9.88 -15.33 -24.46
C PRO A 279 9.23 -14.50 -23.35
N CYS A 280 8.13 -15.00 -22.80
CA CYS A 280 7.78 -14.69 -21.42
C CYS A 280 8.71 -15.54 -20.55
N PHE A 281 9.81 -14.96 -20.07
CA PHE A 281 10.77 -15.62 -19.19
C PHE A 281 10.12 -16.16 -17.91
#